data_AF-A0A7W9KKD9-F1
#
_entry.id   AF-A0A7W9KKD9-F1
#
_cell.length_a   1.000
_cell.length_b   1.000
_cell.length_c   1.000
_cell.angle_alpha   90.00
_cell.angle_beta   90.00
_cell.angle_gamma   90.00
#
_symmetry.space_group_name_H-M   'P 1'
#
loop_
_entity.id
_entity.type
_entity.pdbx_description
1 polymer ?
#
loop_
_entity_poly.entity_id
_entity_poly.type
_entity_poly.pdbx_seq_one_letter_code
_entity_poly.pdbx_strand_id
1 'polypeptide(L)' 'MTALVTLNKDDLSGRVGDVQLVLMRDVDAGLRRVLGL' A
#
# COMPACT_ATOMS: atom_id res chain seq x y z
N MET A 1 -8.00 -11.35 -7.11
CA MET A 1 -6.52 -11.34 -7.08
C MET A 1 -6.09 -10.09 -6.31
N THR A 2 -5.47 -10.24 -5.15
CA THR A 2 -4.98 -9.12 -4.35
C THR A 2 -3.46 -9.12 -4.38
N ALA A 3 -2.83 -8.07 -4.93
CA ALA A 3 -1.38 -7.92 -4.93
C ALA A 3 -0.88 -7.31 -3.60
N LEU A 4 -1.35 -7.83 -2.45
CA LEU A 4 -0.84 -7.46 -1.13
C LEU A 4 0.23 -8.46 -0.72
N VAL A 5 1.41 -7.97 -0.37
CA VAL A 5 2.53 -8.77 0.10
C VAL A 5 2.96 -8.28 1.47
N THR A 6 3.39 -9.22 2.32
CA THR A 6 4.08 -8.91 3.59
C THR A 6 5.54 -9.26 3.39
N LEU A 7 6.43 -8.28 3.52
CA LEU A 7 7.87 -8.43 3.34
C LEU A 7 8.60 -8.02 4.63
N ASN A 8 9.82 -8.54 4.84
CA ASN A 8 10.65 -8.06 5.93
C ASN A 8 11.21 -6.67 5.58
N LYS A 9 11.60 -5.90 6.59
CA LYS A 9 12.18 -4.56 6.37
C LYS A 9 13.50 -4.62 5.61
N ASP A 10 14.30 -5.65 5.85
CA ASP A 10 15.60 -5.83 5.22
C ASP A 10 15.48 -6.18 3.72
N ASP A 11 14.29 -6.62 3.28
CA ASP A 11 13.99 -6.88 1.88
C ASP A 11 13.65 -5.58 1.11
N LEU A 12 13.37 -4.47 1.82
CA LEU A 12 13.05 -3.18 1.22
C LEU A 12 14.32 -2.37 0.98
N SER A 13 14.62 -2.09 -0.29
CA SER A 13 15.78 -1.28 -0.69
C SER A 13 15.40 -0.26 -1.77
N GLY A 14 16.26 0.74 -1.98
CA GLY A 14 16.09 1.72 -3.07
C GLY A 14 14.86 2.60 -2.92
N ARG A 15 14.81 3.43 -1.87
CA ARG A 15 13.71 4.39 -1.65
C ARG A 15 13.48 5.25 -2.90
N VAL A 16 12.29 5.15 -3.49
CA VAL A 16 11.91 5.90 -4.70
C VAL A 16 11.33 7.28 -4.35
N GLY A 17 10.49 7.36 -3.31
CA GLY A 17 9.82 8.59 -2.87
C GLY A 17 8.61 8.29 -1.99
N ASP A 18 7.82 9.32 -1.70
CA ASP A 18 6.57 9.20 -0.94
C ASP A 18 5.36 9.42 -1.85
N VAL A 19 4.27 8.69 -1.61
CA VAL A 19 3.02 8.87 -2.34
C VAL A 19 2.29 10.11 -1.83
N GLN A 20 1.69 10.90 -2.72
CA GLN A 20 0.90 12.06 -2.32
C GLN A 20 -0.28 11.65 -1.43
N LEU A 21 -0.56 12.46 -0.40
CA LEU A 21 -1.58 12.14 0.61
C LEU A 21 -2.97 11.91 -0.01
N VAL A 22 -3.34 12.65 -1.05
CA VAL A 22 -4.64 12.48 -1.74
C VAL A 22 -4.77 11.09 -2.35
N LEU A 23 -3.72 10.58 -2.98
CA LEU A 23 -3.70 9.23 -3.58
C LEU A 23 -3.70 8.14 -2.51
N MET A 24 -3.00 8.35 -1.38
CA MET A 24 -3.02 7.39 -0.27
C MET A 24 -4.42 7.22 0.33
N ARG A 25 -5.25 8.26 0.34
CA ARG A 25 -6.65 8.16 0.80
C ARG A 25 -7.48 7.25 -0.12
N ASP A 26 -7.25 7.33 -1.42
CA ASP A 26 -7.94 6.46 -2.39
C ASP A 26 -7.48 5.00 -2.25
N VAL A 27 -6.18 4.77 -1.98
CA VAL A 27 -5.64 3.45 -1.66
C VAL A 27 -6.30 2.89 -0.40
N ASP A 28 -6.38 3.67 0.68
CA ASP A 28 -7.02 3.24 1.94
C ASP A 28 -8.49 2.85 1.74
N ALA A 29 -9.26 3.68 1.03
CA ALA A 29 -10.66 3.38 0.72
C ALA A 29 -10.82 2.12 -0.14
N GLY A 30 -9.94 1.95 -1.14
CA GLY A 30 -9.89 0.75 -1.98
C GLY A 30 -9.58 -0.51 -1.18
N LEU A 31 -8.59 -0.46 -0.29
CA LEU A 31 -8.21 -1.58 0.58
C LEU A 31 -9.33 -1.96 1.53
N ARG A 32 -10.00 -0.99 2.18
CA ARG A 32 -11.16 -1.27 3.03
C ARG A 32 -12.28 -1.98 2.28
N ARG A 33 -12.59 -1.50 1.07
CA ARG A 33 -13.60 -2.14 0.22
C ARG A 33 -13.24 -3.57 -0.16
N VAL A 34 -11.98 -3.83 -0.52
CA VAL A 34 -11.53 -5.17 -0.94
C VAL A 34 -11.45 -6.14 0.23
N LEU A 35 -11.10 -5.65 1.43
CA LEU A 35 -10.94 -6.44 2.64
C LEU A 35 -12.21 -6.52 3.49
N GLY A 36 -13.28 -5.79 3.13
CA GLY A 36 -14.54 -5.78 3.88
C GLY A 36 -14.44 -5.09 5.24
N LEU A 37 -13.62 -4.04 5.35
CA LEU A 37 -13.31 -3.30 6.57
C LEU A 37 -14.08 -1.97 6.68
#